data_AF-A0A6A5V640-F1
#
_entry.id   AF-A0A6A5V640-F1
#
_cell.length_a   1.000
_cell.length_b   1.000
_cell.length_c   1.000
_cell.angle_alpha   90.00
_cell.angle_beta   90.00
_cell.angle_gamma   90.00
#
_symmetry.space_group_name_H-M   'P 1'
#
loop_
_entity.id
_entity.type
_entity.pdbx_description
1 polymer ?
#
loop_
_entity_poly.entity_id
_entity_poly.type
_entity_poly.pdbx_seq_one_letter_code
_entity_poly.pdbx_strand_id
1 'polypeptide(L)'
;LFKPLLLAYLKALTTYLHEAQGLLLVKKGDFFPLFWEAWTISFKKKTILKSFKATGIWPRNAEVILQKYRPSTPVEQDSRESSTSVLSGKDWLKIETLVRNTVREEGSREVQKLKRSLHHISVQNDILHAEVQGLTKALQVKKKQQKKSKPLDLQQRREYHGGAVFWSPRKLREARVRESVVDKEKEKVELKKARKKAEITSAKLRNLQEKKERERKVSKPAAAPKQKKKQRVVVAEGRGDRGDEIGRDPAPTTTTRRGRNIKLPAKFQ
;
A
#
# COMPACT_ATOMS: atom_id res chain seq x y z
N LEU A 1 17.95 -34.03 1.08
CA LEU A 1 17.54 -32.60 0.97
C LEU A 1 16.03 -32.42 0.95
N PHE A 2 15.32 -33.16 0.07
CA PHE A 2 13.89 -32.95 -0.15
C PHE A 2 12.97 -33.50 0.95
N LYS A 3 13.32 -34.60 1.63
CA LYS A 3 12.56 -35.07 2.82
C LYS A 3 12.46 -34.00 3.92
N PRO A 4 13.59 -33.38 4.36
CA PRO A 4 13.54 -32.27 5.31
C PRO A 4 12.72 -31.07 4.82
N LEU A 5 12.80 -30.73 3.52
CA LEU A 5 12.00 -29.66 2.93
C LEU A 5 10.50 -29.97 3.01
N LEU A 6 10.10 -31.20 2.66
CA LEU A 6 8.71 -31.64 2.73
C LEU A 6 8.18 -31.53 4.16
N LEU A 7 8.93 -32.04 5.15
CA LEU A 7 8.53 -31.98 6.56
C LEU A 7 8.42 -30.55 7.07
N ALA A 8 9.39 -29.69 6.72
CA ALA A 8 9.36 -28.28 7.10
C ALA A 8 8.19 -27.53 6.46
N TYR A 9 7.89 -27.82 5.18
CA TYR A 9 6.76 -27.23 4.47
C TYR A 9 5.42 -27.70 5.03
N LEU A 10 5.28 -29.00 5.31
CA LEU A 10 4.09 -29.55 5.97
C LEU A 10 3.86 -28.89 7.33
N LYS A 11 4.92 -28.70 8.13
CA LYS A 11 4.85 -27.99 9.40
C LYS A 11 4.43 -26.53 9.23
N ALA A 12 5.02 -25.81 8.27
CA ALA A 12 4.65 -24.42 8.00
C ALA A 12 3.18 -24.29 7.54
N LEU A 13 2.71 -25.25 6.76
CA LEU A 13 1.32 -25.31 6.30
C LEU A 13 0.35 -25.61 7.44
N THR A 14 0.66 -26.57 8.32
CA THR A 14 -0.19 -26.86 9.47
C THR A 14 -0.24 -25.71 10.46
N THR A 15 0.89 -25.03 10.71
CA THR A 15 0.89 -23.80 11.52
C THR A 15 0.07 -22.69 10.90
N TYR A 16 0.15 -22.50 9.58
CA TYR A 16 -0.67 -21.51 8.88
C TYR A 16 -2.17 -21.80 8.99
N LEU A 17 -2.57 -23.05 8.80
CA LEU A 17 -3.98 -23.46 8.93
C LEU A 17 -4.48 -23.28 10.37
N HIS A 18 -3.65 -23.61 11.35
CA HIS A 18 -3.98 -23.44 12.76
C HIS A 18 -4.10 -21.95 13.14
N GLU A 19 -3.14 -21.11 12.73
CA GLU A 19 -3.18 -19.67 12.96
C GLU A 19 -4.41 -19.01 12.32
N ALA A 20 -4.81 -19.48 11.13
CA ALA A 20 -5.98 -19.00 10.44
C ALA A 20 -7.30 -19.65 10.91
N GLN A 21 -7.26 -20.67 11.78
CA GLN A 21 -8.42 -21.48 12.18
C GLN A 21 -9.27 -21.98 11.00
N GLY A 22 -8.66 -22.21 9.84
CA GLY A 22 -9.38 -22.55 8.60
C GLY A 22 -10.22 -21.41 7.98
N LEU A 23 -10.21 -20.20 8.55
CA LEU A 23 -10.94 -19.03 8.02
C LEU A 23 -10.33 -18.48 6.71
N LEU A 24 -9.06 -18.80 6.45
CA LEU A 24 -8.36 -18.42 5.24
C LEU A 24 -8.07 -19.64 4.38
N LEU A 25 -8.53 -19.59 3.14
CA LEU A 25 -8.10 -20.53 2.11
C LEU A 25 -6.66 -20.23 1.70
N VAL A 26 -5.86 -21.28 1.54
CA VAL A 26 -4.50 -21.19 0.98
C VAL A 26 -4.62 -20.80 -0.49
N LYS A 27 -4.09 -19.63 -0.85
CA LYS A 27 -4.03 -19.15 -2.23
C LYS A 27 -2.64 -19.33 -2.80
N LYS A 28 -2.52 -19.24 -4.13
CA LYS A 28 -1.22 -19.28 -4.83
C LYS A 28 -0.22 -18.23 -4.30
N GLY A 29 -0.71 -17.08 -3.85
CA GLY A 29 0.13 -16.03 -3.25
C GLY A 29 0.76 -16.42 -1.91
N ASP A 30 0.19 -17.38 -1.20
CA ASP A 30 0.67 -17.84 0.12
C ASP A 30 1.76 -18.92 -0.03
N PHE A 31 1.92 -19.49 -1.23
CA PHE A 31 2.94 -20.51 -1.51
C PHE A 31 4.35 -20.02 -1.21
N PHE A 32 4.75 -18.85 -1.73
CA PHE A 32 6.15 -18.41 -1.63
C PHE A 32 6.58 -18.13 -0.19
N PRO A 33 5.80 -17.42 0.66
CA PRO A 33 6.14 -17.27 2.07
C PRO A 33 6.33 -18.61 2.80
N LEU A 34 5.41 -19.56 2.64
CA LEU A 34 5.47 -20.88 3.28
C LEU A 34 6.65 -21.71 2.75
N PHE A 35 6.87 -21.68 1.44
CA PHE A 35 7.99 -22.35 0.80
C PHE A 35 9.32 -21.76 1.24
N TRP A 36 9.42 -20.43 1.31
CA TRP A 36 10.65 -19.74 1.69
C TRP A 36 11.05 -20.04 3.13
N GLU A 37 10.08 -20.05 4.05
CA GLU A 37 10.31 -20.47 5.44
C GLU A 37 10.84 -21.91 5.48
N ALA A 38 10.16 -22.85 4.83
CA ALA A 38 10.60 -24.24 4.76
C ALA A 38 11.99 -24.39 4.13
N TRP A 39 12.27 -23.63 3.06
CA TRP A 39 13.54 -23.63 2.36
C TRP A 39 14.69 -23.18 3.26
N THR A 40 14.52 -22.08 4.00
CA THR A 40 15.55 -21.58 4.93
C THR A 40 15.84 -22.56 6.07
N ILE A 41 14.85 -23.35 6.47
CA ILE A 41 15.01 -24.40 7.49
C ILE A 41 15.77 -25.60 6.91
N SER A 42 15.40 -26.06 5.70
CA SER A 42 15.92 -27.30 5.13
C SER A 42 17.27 -27.14 4.42
N PHE A 43 17.49 -26.05 3.69
CA PHE A 43 18.70 -25.81 2.89
C PHE A 43 19.81 -25.11 3.69
N LYS A 44 20.10 -25.62 4.88
CA LYS A 44 21.24 -25.19 5.69
C LYS A 44 22.50 -25.93 5.27
N LYS A 45 23.67 -25.29 5.35
CA LYS A 45 24.99 -25.90 5.04
C LYS A 45 25.15 -27.27 5.71
N LYS A 46 24.78 -27.38 6.99
CA LYS A 46 24.84 -28.64 7.76
C LYS A 46 23.97 -29.76 7.14
N THR A 47 22.73 -29.44 6.79
CA THR A 47 21.79 -30.40 6.17
C THR A 47 22.24 -30.81 4.77
N ILE A 48 22.81 -29.86 4.02
CA ILE A 48 23.38 -30.11 2.70
C ILE A 48 24.56 -31.08 2.82
N LEU A 49 25.53 -30.80 3.69
CA LEU A 49 26.66 -31.71 3.92
C LEU A 49 26.23 -33.10 4.38
N LYS A 50 25.28 -33.19 5.32
CA LYS A 50 24.71 -34.48 5.77
C LYS A 50 24.07 -35.24 4.60
N SER A 51 23.38 -34.53 3.70
CA SER A 51 22.72 -35.17 2.55
C SER A 51 23.70 -35.70 1.51
N PHE A 52 24.80 -34.98 1.24
CA PHE A 52 25.87 -35.47 0.35
C PHE A 52 26.63 -36.65 0.96
N LYS A 53 26.83 -36.64 2.29
CA LYS A 53 27.42 -37.77 3.02
C LYS A 53 26.51 -39.00 2.94
N ALA A 54 25.21 -38.83 3.13
CA ALA A 54 24.22 -39.92 3.07
C ALA A 54 24.09 -40.55 1.68
N THR A 55 24.33 -39.78 0.60
CA THR A 55 24.34 -40.32 -0.77
C THR A 55 25.70 -40.91 -1.17
N GLY A 56 26.74 -40.77 -0.34
CA GLY A 56 28.08 -41.24 -0.69
C GLY A 56 28.71 -40.50 -1.89
N ILE A 57 28.12 -39.39 -2.34
CA ILE A 57 28.66 -38.56 -3.43
C ILE A 57 29.89 -37.79 -2.90
N TRP A 58 29.76 -37.23 -1.69
CA TRP A 58 30.84 -36.51 -1.01
C TRP A 58 30.75 -36.69 0.51
N PRO A 59 31.77 -37.27 1.17
CA PRO A 59 32.94 -37.93 0.59
C PRO A 59 32.54 -39.11 -0.31
N ARG A 60 33.34 -39.39 -1.35
CA ARG A 60 33.03 -40.45 -2.32
C ARG A 60 33.14 -41.82 -1.63
N ASN A 61 32.00 -42.43 -1.32
CA ASN A 61 31.92 -43.74 -0.68
C ASN A 61 30.64 -44.47 -1.12
N ALA A 62 30.79 -45.47 -2.00
CA ALA A 62 29.66 -46.25 -2.52
C ALA A 62 29.05 -47.23 -1.49
N GLU A 63 29.80 -47.61 -0.45
CA GLU A 63 29.34 -48.56 0.57
C GLU A 63 28.14 -48.04 1.35
N VAL A 64 28.00 -46.72 1.49
CA VAL A 64 26.86 -46.08 2.16
C VAL A 64 25.54 -46.47 1.50
N ILE A 65 25.51 -46.58 0.17
CA ILE A 65 24.32 -47.01 -0.57
C ILE A 65 24.16 -48.53 -0.45
N LEU A 66 25.25 -49.29 -0.57
CA LEU A 66 25.24 -50.75 -0.51
C LEU A 66 24.79 -51.29 0.86
N GLN A 67 25.16 -50.63 1.96
CA GLN A 67 24.74 -50.99 3.32
C GLN A 67 23.22 -50.92 3.50
N LYS A 68 22.52 -50.04 2.77
CA LYS A 68 21.05 -49.92 2.83
C LYS A 68 20.32 -51.16 2.31
N TYR A 69 20.96 -51.94 1.44
CA TYR A 69 20.40 -53.16 0.84
C TYR A 69 20.88 -54.43 1.54
N ARG A 70 21.80 -54.31 2.52
CA ARG A 70 22.12 -55.43 3.41
C ARG A 70 21.02 -55.53 4.46
N PRO A 71 20.42 -56.71 4.67
CA PRO A 71 19.42 -56.89 5.72
C PRO A 71 20.10 -56.67 7.08
N SER A 72 19.87 -55.50 7.68
CA SER A 72 20.18 -55.26 9.09
C SER A 72 18.87 -55.29 9.86
N THR A 73 18.84 -56.09 10.92
CA THR A 73 17.80 -56.09 11.95
C THR A 73 17.55 -54.65 12.44
N PRO A 74 16.29 -54.23 12.62
CA PRO A 74 15.99 -52.84 12.89
C PRO A 74 16.34 -52.50 14.35
N VAL A 75 17.39 -51.71 14.54
CA VAL A 75 17.49 -50.80 15.68
C VAL A 75 17.39 -49.39 15.12
N GLU A 76 16.18 -49.01 14.71
CA GLU A 76 15.86 -47.59 14.54
C GLU A 76 15.57 -47.02 15.92
N GLN A 77 16.63 -46.53 16.58
CA GLN A 77 16.47 -45.40 17.48
C GLN A 77 16.16 -44.19 16.59
N ASP A 78 14.89 -44.06 16.24
CA ASP A 78 14.32 -42.75 15.96
C ASP A 78 14.53 -41.95 17.24
N SER A 79 15.59 -41.14 17.26
CA SER A 79 15.70 -40.01 18.15
C SER A 79 14.59 -39.04 17.75
N ARG A 80 13.38 -39.38 18.20
CA ARG A 80 12.23 -38.52 18.25
C ARG A 80 12.68 -37.40 19.17
N GLU A 81 13.27 -36.36 18.58
CA GLU A 81 13.47 -35.08 19.23
C GLU A 81 12.07 -34.62 19.60
N SER A 82 11.69 -35.00 20.82
CA SER A 82 10.52 -34.51 21.52
C SER A 82 10.72 -33.00 21.57
N SER A 83 10.08 -32.32 20.62
CA SER A 83 9.95 -30.87 20.60
C SER A 83 9.08 -30.52 21.80
N THR A 84 9.71 -30.52 22.97
CA THR A 84 9.10 -30.12 24.22
C THR A 84 8.90 -28.61 24.13
N SER A 85 7.63 -28.27 23.92
CA SER A 85 6.96 -27.06 24.39
C SER A 85 7.71 -25.74 24.17
N VAL A 86 7.38 -25.07 23.06
CA VAL A 86 7.34 -23.59 23.04
C VAL A 86 6.05 -23.17 23.74
N LEU A 87 5.94 -23.49 25.03
CA LEU A 87 4.97 -22.85 25.92
C LEU A 87 5.81 -22.04 26.87
N SER A 88 5.64 -20.73 26.81
CA SER A 88 6.41 -19.78 27.62
C SER A 88 5.98 -19.91 29.08
N GLY A 89 6.52 -20.89 29.80
CA GLY A 89 6.20 -21.19 31.20
C GLY A 89 6.70 -20.16 32.21
N LYS A 90 7.04 -18.96 31.77
CA LYS A 90 7.78 -17.97 32.57
C LYS A 90 6.93 -17.38 33.69
N ASP A 91 5.62 -17.34 33.54
CA ASP A 91 4.75 -16.67 34.53
C ASP A 91 4.17 -17.66 35.54
N TRP A 92 3.81 -18.88 35.13
CA TRP A 92 3.34 -19.89 36.09
C TRP A 92 4.45 -20.47 36.96
N LEU A 93 5.68 -20.66 36.45
CA LEU A 93 6.81 -21.13 37.26
C LEU A 93 7.11 -20.16 38.40
N LYS A 94 7.00 -18.85 38.15
CA LYS A 94 7.18 -17.80 39.18
C LYS A 94 6.09 -17.90 40.25
N ILE A 95 4.83 -18.04 39.83
CA ILE A 95 3.71 -18.16 40.77
C ILE A 95 3.81 -19.47 41.56
N GLU A 96 4.19 -20.57 40.93
CA GLU A 96 4.41 -21.85 41.62
C GLU A 96 5.54 -21.74 42.66
N THR A 97 6.65 -21.08 42.31
CA THR A 97 7.76 -20.84 43.25
C THR A 97 7.29 -20.00 44.45
N LEU A 98 6.46 -18.98 44.23
CA LEU A 98 5.85 -18.18 45.31
C LEU A 98 4.88 -18.99 46.17
N VAL A 99 4.06 -19.85 45.56
CA VAL A 99 3.15 -20.74 46.29
C VAL A 99 3.94 -21.74 47.14
N ARG A 100 5.04 -22.30 46.61
CA ARG A 100 5.94 -23.18 47.35
C ARG A 100 6.62 -22.48 48.54
N ASN A 101 6.99 -21.22 48.38
CA ASN A 101 7.64 -20.45 49.45
C ASN A 101 6.67 -19.98 50.55
N THR A 102 5.41 -19.70 50.21
CA THR A 102 4.43 -19.12 51.15
C THR A 102 3.62 -20.18 51.89
N VAL A 103 3.35 -21.33 51.27
CA VAL A 103 2.51 -22.39 51.83
C VAL A 103 3.38 -23.40 52.58
N ARG A 104 3.18 -23.51 53.91
CA ARG A 104 3.87 -24.49 54.75
C ARG A 104 3.38 -25.93 54.55
N GLU A 105 2.10 -26.13 54.23
CA GLU A 105 1.49 -27.44 53.94
C GLU A 105 1.27 -27.64 52.43
N GLU A 106 2.34 -27.98 51.70
CA GLU A 106 2.29 -28.15 50.25
C GLU A 106 1.40 -29.33 49.78
N GLY A 107 1.19 -30.30 50.68
CA GLY A 107 0.40 -31.50 50.44
C GLY A 107 -1.10 -31.37 50.73
N SER A 108 -1.56 -30.23 51.25
CA SER A 108 -2.99 -30.06 51.55
C SER A 108 -3.83 -30.15 50.27
N ARG A 109 -5.05 -30.69 50.40
CA ARG A 109 -5.94 -30.91 49.26
C ARG A 109 -6.31 -29.58 48.59
N GLU A 110 -6.43 -28.53 49.38
CA GLU A 110 -6.73 -27.16 48.99
C GLU A 110 -5.61 -26.57 48.14
N VAL A 111 -4.36 -26.76 48.54
CA VAL A 111 -3.18 -26.27 47.80
C VAL A 111 -3.00 -27.01 46.49
N GLN A 112 -3.23 -28.33 46.48
CA GLN A 112 -3.21 -29.11 45.24
C GLN A 112 -4.34 -28.68 44.29
N LYS A 113 -5.53 -28.38 44.80
CA LYS A 113 -6.64 -27.83 44.01
C LYS A 113 -6.27 -26.46 43.44
N LEU A 114 -5.65 -25.59 44.24
CA LEU A 114 -5.18 -24.28 43.81
C LEU A 114 -4.11 -24.38 42.72
N LYS A 115 -3.11 -25.25 42.90
CA LYS A 115 -2.07 -25.52 41.89
C LYS A 115 -2.69 -25.99 40.58
N ARG A 116 -3.62 -26.96 40.61
CA ARG A 116 -4.33 -27.43 39.42
C ARG A 116 -5.11 -26.31 38.72
N SER A 117 -5.83 -25.48 39.47
CA SER A 117 -6.55 -24.33 38.89
C SER A 117 -5.60 -23.31 38.28
N LEU A 118 -4.46 -23.06 38.92
CA LEU A 118 -3.44 -22.14 38.41
C LEU A 118 -2.83 -22.67 37.11
N HIS A 119 -2.46 -23.95 37.05
CA HIS A 119 -1.98 -24.59 35.82
C HIS A 119 -3.03 -24.50 34.71
N HIS A 120 -4.29 -24.78 35.02
CA HIS A 120 -5.39 -24.70 34.07
C HIS A 120 -5.53 -23.29 33.49
N ILE A 121 -5.57 -22.27 34.34
CA ILE A 121 -5.67 -20.87 33.92
C ILE A 121 -4.44 -20.45 33.11
N SER A 122 -3.23 -20.86 33.51
CA SER A 122 -2.01 -20.54 32.75
C SER A 122 -2.04 -21.13 31.36
N VAL A 123 -2.41 -22.41 31.24
CA VAL A 123 -2.49 -23.10 29.95
C VAL A 123 -3.58 -22.47 29.08
N GLN A 124 -4.73 -22.13 29.66
CA GLN A 124 -5.79 -21.41 28.95
C GLN A 124 -5.30 -20.04 28.44
N ASN A 125 -4.57 -19.30 29.26
CA ASN A 125 -4.06 -18.00 28.86
C ASN A 125 -3.01 -18.11 27.74
N ASP A 126 -2.12 -19.10 27.80
CA ASP A 126 -1.16 -19.38 26.73
C ASP A 126 -1.87 -19.73 25.41
N ILE A 127 -2.91 -20.58 25.47
CA ILE A 127 -3.73 -20.93 24.31
C ILE A 127 -4.41 -19.68 23.74
N LEU A 128 -5.06 -18.88 24.59
CA LEU A 128 -5.72 -17.64 24.18
C LEU A 128 -4.75 -16.65 23.54
N HIS A 129 -3.56 -16.48 24.11
CA HIS A 129 -2.53 -15.62 23.53
C HIS A 129 -2.07 -16.13 22.16
N ALA A 130 -1.84 -17.44 22.00
CA ALA A 130 -1.49 -18.03 20.72
C ALA A 130 -2.61 -17.85 19.67
N GLU A 131 -3.88 -18.03 20.07
CA GLU A 131 -5.04 -17.82 19.20
C GLU A 131 -5.17 -16.36 18.75
N VAL A 132 -5.09 -15.40 19.68
CA VAL A 132 -5.14 -13.97 19.36
C VAL A 132 -3.99 -13.58 18.43
N GLN A 133 -2.78 -14.09 18.66
CA GLN A 133 -1.65 -13.88 17.77
C GLN A 133 -1.88 -14.49 16.38
N GLY A 134 -2.43 -15.70 16.29
CA GLY A 134 -2.79 -16.34 15.02
C GLY A 134 -3.84 -15.54 14.25
N LEU A 135 -4.94 -15.16 14.92
CA LEU A 135 -6.03 -14.37 14.33
C LEU A 135 -5.57 -12.99 13.85
N THR A 136 -4.69 -12.33 14.60
CA THR A 136 -4.13 -11.03 14.17
C THR A 136 -3.27 -11.19 12.90
N LYS A 137 -2.43 -12.22 12.80
CA LYS A 137 -1.68 -12.55 11.57
C LYS A 137 -2.62 -12.87 10.41
N ALA A 138 -3.62 -13.72 10.63
CA ALA A 138 -4.61 -14.08 9.63
C ALA A 138 -5.36 -12.85 9.12
N LEU A 139 -5.75 -11.93 10.01
CA LEU A 139 -6.39 -10.68 9.63
C LEU A 139 -5.48 -9.79 8.77
N GLN A 140 -4.18 -9.72 9.06
CA GLN A 140 -3.21 -9.04 8.21
C GLN A 140 -3.10 -9.66 6.82
N VAL A 141 -3.05 -10.99 6.73
CA VAL A 141 -3.03 -11.72 5.46
C VAL A 141 -4.31 -11.44 4.67
N LYS A 142 -5.49 -11.52 5.30
CA LYS A 142 -6.77 -11.18 4.68
C LYS A 142 -6.79 -9.76 4.12
N LYS A 143 -6.31 -8.78 4.90
CA LYS A 143 -6.17 -7.40 4.44
C LYS A 143 -5.24 -7.29 3.23
N LYS A 144 -4.11 -8.01 3.22
CA LYS A 144 -3.20 -8.05 2.07
C LYS A 144 -3.87 -8.69 0.85
N GLN A 145 -4.62 -9.78 1.02
CA GLN A 145 -5.34 -10.45 -0.07
C GLN A 145 -6.48 -9.59 -0.64
N GLN A 146 -7.13 -8.76 0.17
CA GLN A 146 -8.19 -7.84 -0.28
C GLN A 146 -7.63 -6.62 -1.04
N LYS A 147 -6.38 -6.24 -0.79
CA LYS A 147 -5.73 -5.14 -1.52
C LYS A 147 -5.50 -5.57 -2.96
N LYS A 148 -6.34 -5.06 -3.87
CA LYS A 148 -6.10 -5.15 -5.31
C LYS A 148 -4.87 -4.29 -5.64
N SER A 149 -3.76 -4.93 -5.98
CA SER A 149 -2.59 -4.22 -6.49
C SER A 149 -2.90 -3.66 -7.88
N LYS A 150 -2.53 -2.40 -8.13
CA LYS A 150 -2.51 -1.86 -9.49
C LYS A 150 -1.36 -2.54 -10.25
N PRO A 151 -1.61 -3.12 -11.44
CA PRO A 151 -0.55 -3.71 -12.24
C PRO A 151 0.40 -2.60 -12.70
N LEU A 152 1.70 -2.85 -12.53
CA LEU A 152 2.75 -1.95 -13.01
C LEU A 152 2.79 -2.00 -14.54
N ASP A 153 2.72 -0.85 -15.20
CA ASP A 153 2.75 -0.79 -16.67
C ASP A 153 4.15 -1.11 -17.22
N LEU A 154 4.36 -2.38 -17.54
CA LEU A 154 5.59 -2.90 -18.13
C LEU A 154 5.46 -2.88 -19.66
N GLN A 155 6.07 -1.87 -20.29
CA GLN A 155 6.04 -1.70 -21.74
C GLN A 155 6.98 -2.66 -22.45
N GLN A 156 6.41 -3.53 -23.31
CA GLN A 156 7.15 -4.48 -24.12
C GLN A 156 7.80 -3.76 -25.31
N ARG A 157 8.99 -4.23 -25.73
CA ARG A 157 9.61 -3.75 -26.97
C ARG A 157 8.77 -4.23 -28.16
N ARG A 158 8.50 -3.32 -29.10
CA ARG A 158 7.69 -3.58 -30.31
C ARG A 158 8.22 -4.72 -31.19
N GLU A 159 9.51 -5.01 -31.10
CA GLU A 159 10.23 -5.98 -31.94
C GLU A 159 10.10 -7.44 -31.47
N TYR A 160 9.56 -7.71 -30.28
CA TYR A 160 9.50 -9.06 -29.74
C TYR A 160 8.12 -9.71 -29.97
N HIS A 161 8.09 -10.75 -30.80
CA HIS A 161 6.88 -11.50 -31.16
C HIS A 161 6.72 -12.85 -30.42
N GLY A 162 7.55 -13.15 -29.41
CA GLY A 162 7.46 -14.37 -28.62
C GLY A 162 6.40 -14.32 -27.51
N GLY A 163 5.77 -15.46 -27.18
CA GLY A 163 4.65 -15.52 -26.22
C GLY A 163 5.02 -15.29 -24.75
N ALA A 164 6.24 -15.59 -24.32
CA ALA A 164 6.71 -15.35 -22.95
C ALA A 164 7.66 -14.15 -22.90
N VAL A 165 7.36 -13.17 -22.03
CA VAL A 165 8.14 -11.95 -21.84
C VAL A 165 8.86 -12.00 -20.49
N PHE A 166 10.19 -12.04 -20.51
CA PHE A 166 11.00 -11.95 -19.30
C PHE A 166 11.35 -10.50 -18.99
N TRP A 167 11.01 -10.05 -17.78
CA TRP A 167 11.28 -8.68 -17.35
C TRP A 167 12.57 -8.59 -16.54
N SER A 168 13.52 -7.80 -17.03
CA SER A 168 14.73 -7.50 -16.26
C SER A 168 14.43 -6.54 -15.09
N PRO A 169 15.19 -6.59 -13.98
CA PRO A 169 15.03 -5.65 -12.86
C PRO A 169 15.11 -4.18 -13.27
N ARG A 170 15.88 -3.86 -14.32
CA ARG A 170 15.96 -2.52 -14.91
C ARG A 170 14.60 -2.06 -15.44
N LYS A 171 13.85 -2.92 -16.13
CA LYS A 171 12.54 -2.59 -16.69
C LYS A 171 11.50 -2.30 -15.61
N LEU A 172 11.54 -3.03 -14.49
CA LEU A 172 10.70 -2.73 -13.33
C LEU A 172 11.00 -1.34 -12.76
N ARG A 173 12.28 -0.97 -12.65
CA ARG A 173 12.66 0.38 -12.17
C ARG A 173 12.16 1.46 -13.12
N GLU A 174 12.35 1.28 -14.43
CA GLU A 174 11.84 2.22 -15.44
C GLU A 174 10.33 2.43 -15.34
N ALA A 175 9.55 1.36 -15.20
CA ALA A 175 8.10 1.45 -15.06
C ALA A 175 7.67 2.19 -13.78
N ARG A 176 8.34 1.94 -12.65
CA ARG A 176 8.07 2.68 -11.40
C ARG A 176 8.37 4.17 -11.53
N VAL A 177 9.44 4.53 -12.23
CA VAL A 177 9.74 5.94 -12.50
C VAL A 177 8.64 6.57 -13.34
N ARG A 178 8.14 5.90 -14.39
CA ARG A 178 7.02 6.39 -15.20
C ARG A 178 5.75 6.62 -14.37
N GLU A 179 5.36 5.66 -13.53
CA GLU A 179 4.21 5.83 -12.63
C GLU A 179 4.39 7.05 -11.72
N SER A 180 5.58 7.23 -11.13
CA SER A 180 5.85 8.38 -10.26
C SER A 180 5.74 9.73 -10.98
N VAL A 181 6.07 9.79 -12.26
CA VAL A 181 5.91 10.99 -13.09
C VAL A 181 4.44 11.24 -13.38
N VAL A 182 3.71 10.20 -13.80
CA VAL A 182 2.27 10.27 -14.09
C VAL A 182 1.48 10.72 -12.86
N ASP A 183 1.80 10.21 -11.67
CA ASP A 183 1.11 10.59 -10.43
C ASP A 183 1.38 12.06 -10.06
N LYS A 184 2.63 12.53 -10.18
CA LYS A 184 2.97 13.95 -9.99
C LYS A 184 2.24 14.87 -10.98
N GLU A 185 2.07 14.44 -12.23
CA GLU A 185 1.32 15.20 -13.22
C GLU A 185 -0.17 15.27 -12.88
N LYS A 186 -0.78 14.16 -12.46
CA LYS A 186 -2.16 14.12 -11.98
C LYS A 186 -2.37 15.04 -10.78
N GLU A 187 -1.47 15.02 -9.81
CA GLU A 187 -1.51 15.92 -8.65
C GLU A 187 -1.46 17.39 -9.08
N LYS A 188 -0.54 17.75 -9.98
CA LYS A 188 -0.45 19.12 -10.52
C LYS A 188 -1.74 19.54 -11.22
N VAL A 189 -2.37 18.64 -11.98
CA VAL A 189 -3.64 18.90 -12.66
C VAL A 189 -4.77 19.11 -11.66
N GLU A 190 -4.88 18.27 -10.63
CA GLU A 190 -5.90 18.42 -9.57
C GLU A 190 -5.70 19.72 -8.77
N LEU A 191 -4.46 20.06 -8.42
CA LEU A 191 -4.13 21.33 -7.79
C LEU A 191 -4.52 22.53 -8.66
N LYS A 192 -4.25 22.49 -9.97
CA LYS A 192 -4.68 23.54 -10.91
C LYS A 192 -6.21 23.65 -10.97
N LYS A 193 -6.94 22.53 -10.99
CA LYS A 193 -8.42 22.53 -10.96
C LYS A 193 -8.95 23.12 -9.66
N ALA A 194 -8.37 22.74 -8.52
CA ALA A 194 -8.76 23.28 -7.20
C ALA A 194 -8.53 24.80 -7.12
N ARG A 195 -7.37 25.28 -7.60
CA ARG A 195 -7.07 26.72 -7.69
C ARG A 195 -8.08 27.47 -8.54
N LYS A 196 -8.39 26.96 -9.75
CA LYS A 196 -9.40 27.58 -10.63
C LYS A 196 -10.78 27.63 -9.95
N LYS A 197 -11.19 26.58 -9.24
CA LYS A 197 -12.45 26.58 -8.49
C LYS A 197 -12.45 27.64 -7.39
N ALA A 198 -11.36 27.74 -6.63
CA ALA A 198 -11.20 28.73 -5.57
C ALA A 198 -11.24 30.18 -6.11
N GLU A 199 -10.55 30.44 -7.23
CA GLU A 199 -10.58 31.73 -7.93
C GLU A 199 -12.00 32.11 -8.35
N ILE A 200 -12.74 31.19 -8.98
CA ILE A 200 -14.14 31.42 -9.39
C ILE A 200 -15.02 31.72 -8.17
N THR A 201 -14.88 30.98 -7.07
CA THR A 201 -15.65 31.26 -5.85
C THR A 201 -15.32 32.62 -5.24
N SER A 202 -14.04 33.01 -5.24
CA SER A 202 -13.59 34.30 -4.72
C SER A 202 -14.09 35.47 -5.59
N ALA A 203 -14.09 35.31 -6.91
CA ALA A 203 -14.62 36.31 -7.85
C ALA A 203 -16.14 36.48 -7.67
N LYS A 204 -16.88 35.37 -7.51
CA LYS A 204 -18.32 35.44 -7.19
C LYS A 204 -18.59 36.17 -5.88
N LEU A 205 -17.78 35.93 -4.84
CA LEU A 205 -17.91 36.60 -3.55
C LEU A 205 -17.64 38.10 -3.66
N ARG A 206 -16.59 38.50 -4.39
CA ARG A 206 -16.28 39.92 -4.67
C ARG A 206 -17.41 40.60 -5.43
N ASN A 207 -17.93 39.98 -6.49
CA ASN A 207 -19.05 40.54 -7.25
C ASN A 207 -20.31 40.72 -6.40
N LEU A 208 -20.58 39.80 -5.46
CA LEU A 208 -21.68 39.95 -4.50
C LEU A 208 -21.44 41.08 -3.51
N GLN A 209 -20.21 41.26 -3.02
CA GLN A 209 -19.84 42.38 -2.15
C GLN A 209 -19.99 43.72 -2.88
N GLU A 210 -19.47 43.83 -4.11
CA GLU A 210 -19.61 45.03 -4.92
C GLU A 210 -21.08 45.38 -5.21
N LYS A 211 -21.92 44.36 -5.50
CA LYS A 211 -23.37 44.58 -5.68
C LYS A 211 -24.00 45.14 -4.41
N LYS A 212 -23.72 44.56 -3.25
CA LYS A 212 -24.20 45.05 -1.95
C LYS A 212 -23.69 46.47 -1.65
N GLU A 213 -22.45 46.79 -1.99
CA GLU A 213 -21.90 48.14 -1.80
C GLU A 213 -22.55 49.17 -2.73
N ARG A 214 -22.82 48.81 -3.99
CA ARG A 214 -23.55 49.68 -4.92
C ARG A 214 -24.97 49.96 -4.42
N GLU A 215 -25.69 48.93 -3.95
CA GLU A 215 -27.01 49.09 -3.33
C GLU A 215 -26.96 50.01 -2.10
N ARG A 216 -25.94 49.88 -1.25
CA ARG A 216 -25.71 50.77 -0.09
C ARG A 216 -25.33 52.21 -0.46
N LYS A 217 -24.70 52.44 -1.63
CA LYS A 217 -24.34 53.78 -2.12
C LYS A 217 -25.53 54.48 -2.78
N VAL A 218 -26.45 53.73 -3.39
CA VAL A 218 -27.70 54.25 -3.98
C VAL A 218 -28.72 54.61 -2.90
N SER A 219 -28.71 53.96 -1.74
CA SER A 219 -29.61 54.28 -0.62
C SER A 219 -29.09 55.36 0.36
N LYS A 220 -27.91 55.96 0.10
CA LYS A 220 -27.43 57.13 0.87
C LYS A 220 -27.99 58.42 0.27
N PRO A 221 -28.73 59.27 1.01
CA PRO A 221 -29.11 60.59 0.52
C PRO A 221 -27.87 61.50 0.40
N ALA A 222 -27.81 62.27 -0.68
CA ALA A 222 -26.72 63.16 -1.01
C ALA A 222 -26.58 64.30 0.02
N ALA A 223 -25.52 64.28 0.82
CA ALA A 223 -25.03 65.48 1.48
C ALA A 223 -24.28 66.35 0.45
N ALA A 224 -24.76 67.57 0.25
CA ALA A 224 -24.36 68.51 -0.78
C ALA A 224 -22.87 68.95 -0.73
N PRO A 225 -22.20 69.18 -1.87
CA PRO A 225 -20.92 69.90 -1.89
C PRO A 225 -21.11 71.41 -2.14
N LYS A 226 -20.40 72.20 -1.34
CA LYS A 226 -20.27 73.67 -1.44
C LYS A 226 -19.40 74.08 -2.64
N GLN A 227 -19.55 75.35 -3.00
CA GLN A 227 -19.25 76.03 -4.27
C GLN A 227 -17.77 76.35 -4.59
N LYS A 228 -17.49 76.40 -5.91
CA LYS A 228 -16.70 77.38 -6.72
C LYS A 228 -15.25 77.74 -6.33
N LYS A 229 -14.33 77.62 -7.31
CA LYS A 229 -13.69 78.80 -7.97
C LYS A 229 -13.02 78.45 -9.32
N LYS A 230 -13.31 79.30 -10.31
CA LYS A 230 -12.74 79.36 -11.66
C LYS A 230 -11.39 80.07 -11.64
N GLN A 231 -10.48 79.74 -12.56
CA GLN A 231 -9.69 80.75 -13.29
C GLN A 231 -9.26 80.19 -14.66
N ARG A 232 -9.46 81.01 -15.69
CA ARG A 232 -9.27 80.75 -17.11
C ARG A 232 -8.76 82.06 -17.71
N VAL A 233 -7.57 82.09 -18.30
CA VAL A 233 -7.05 83.04 -19.33
C VAL A 233 -5.77 82.39 -19.90
N VAL A 234 -5.30 82.44 -21.15
CA VAL A 234 -5.44 83.28 -22.37
C VAL A 234 -5.09 82.35 -23.56
N VAL A 235 -5.94 82.13 -24.58
CA VAL A 235 -5.88 82.63 -25.98
C VAL A 235 -4.48 82.73 -26.62
N ALA A 236 -4.26 81.96 -27.69
CA ALA A 236 -3.61 82.42 -28.93
C ALA A 236 -3.96 81.45 -30.08
N GLU A 237 -4.59 82.01 -31.12
CA GLU A 237 -4.97 81.35 -32.38
C GLU A 237 -3.75 81.01 -33.24
N GLY A 238 -3.89 79.96 -34.06
CA GLY A 238 -2.99 79.61 -35.15
C GLY A 238 -3.71 78.69 -36.13
N ARG A 239 -4.00 79.24 -37.31
CA ARG A 239 -4.82 78.70 -38.41
C ARG A 239 -4.31 77.39 -39.04
N GLY A 240 -5.27 76.59 -39.52
CA GLY A 240 -5.22 75.90 -40.82
C GLY A 240 -4.94 74.40 -40.75
N ASP A 241 -5.91 73.55 -41.08
CA ASP A 241 -6.02 72.97 -42.43
C ASP A 241 -7.31 72.15 -42.58
N ARG A 242 -7.84 72.10 -43.81
CA ARG A 242 -9.04 71.36 -44.25
C ARG A 242 -8.63 69.93 -44.63
N GLY A 243 -9.51 68.95 -44.42
CA GLY A 243 -9.35 67.65 -45.08
C GLY A 243 -10.09 66.48 -44.44
N ASP A 244 -11.38 66.40 -44.74
CA ASP A 244 -12.18 65.20 -45.02
C ASP A 244 -12.28 64.04 -44.03
N GLU A 245 -13.50 63.92 -43.53
CA GLU A 245 -14.13 62.73 -42.97
C GLU A 245 -14.13 61.58 -43.98
N ILE A 246 -13.53 60.44 -43.60
CA ILE A 246 -13.89 59.14 -44.17
C ILE A 246 -14.58 58.35 -43.07
N GLY A 247 -15.91 58.31 -43.18
CA GLY A 247 -16.77 57.37 -42.46
C GLY A 247 -16.30 55.94 -42.73
N ARG A 248 -16.09 55.18 -41.66
CA ARG A 248 -15.99 53.72 -41.75
C ARG A 248 -17.39 53.15 -41.71
N ASP A 249 -17.92 52.79 -42.87
CA ASP A 249 -19.07 51.90 -42.96
C ASP A 249 -18.72 50.51 -42.35
N PRO A 250 -19.64 49.90 -41.58
CA PRO A 250 -19.48 48.52 -41.12
C PRO A 250 -19.71 47.53 -42.28
N ALA A 251 -18.75 46.63 -42.49
CA ALA A 251 -18.87 45.54 -43.47
C ALA A 251 -20.10 44.64 -43.21
N PRO A 252 -20.75 44.10 -44.26
CA PRO A 252 -21.97 43.31 -44.12
C PRO A 252 -21.70 41.94 -43.48
N THR A 253 -22.40 41.64 -42.38
CA THR A 253 -22.46 40.29 -41.82
C THR A 253 -23.53 39.48 -42.56
N THR A 254 -23.12 38.54 -43.41
CA THR A 254 -24.04 37.55 -44.01
C THR A 254 -24.41 36.48 -42.99
N THR A 255 -25.64 36.55 -42.49
CA THR A 255 -26.22 35.58 -41.54
C THR A 255 -26.63 34.30 -42.26
N THR A 256 -26.01 33.16 -41.94
CA THR A 256 -26.51 31.85 -42.39
C THR A 256 -27.53 31.28 -41.40
N ARG A 257 -28.45 30.46 -41.91
CA ARG A 257 -29.69 29.94 -41.27
C ARG A 257 -29.51 29.14 -39.96
N ARG A 258 -28.31 29.05 -39.38
CA ARG A 258 -28.04 28.32 -38.12
C ARG A 258 -27.16 29.07 -37.11
N GLY A 259 -27.18 30.41 -37.12
CA GLY A 259 -26.89 31.23 -35.93
C GLY A 259 -25.54 31.00 -35.24
N ARG A 260 -24.42 30.95 -35.99
CA ARG A 260 -23.07 31.05 -35.41
C ARG A 260 -22.20 32.02 -36.22
N ASN A 261 -21.52 32.90 -35.51
CA ASN A 261 -20.63 33.91 -36.09
C ASN A 261 -19.19 33.35 -36.11
N ILE A 262 -18.57 33.23 -37.28
CA ILE A 262 -17.19 32.74 -37.43
C ILE A 262 -16.39 33.83 -38.16
N LYS A 263 -15.28 34.27 -37.55
CA LYS A 263 -14.30 35.13 -38.23
C LYS A 263 -13.39 34.24 -39.08
N LEU A 264 -13.55 34.29 -40.40
CA LEU A 264 -12.64 33.64 -41.34
C LEU A 264 -11.34 34.47 -41.45
N PRO A 265 -10.15 33.85 -41.36
CA PRO A 265 -8.89 34.53 -41.60
C PRO A 265 -8.70 34.85 -43.09
N ALA A 266 -8.09 35.99 -43.39
CA ALA A 266 -7.91 36.57 -44.74
C ALA A 266 -7.09 35.72 -45.74
N LYS A 267 -6.68 34.51 -45.37
CA LYS A 267 -5.96 33.58 -46.26
C LYS A 267 -6.90 32.70 -47.09
N PHE A 268 -8.21 32.80 -46.86
CA PHE A 268 -9.25 32.03 -47.54
C PHE A 268 -10.38 32.92 -48.07
N GLN A 269 -10.11 34.21 -48.27
CA GLN A 269 -10.96 35.10 -49.05
C GLN A 269 -10.47 35.13 -50.50
#